data_AF-A0A9D2R140-F1
#
_entry.id   AF-A0A9D2R140-F1
#
_cell.length_a   1.000
_cell.length_b   1.000
_cell.length_c   1.000
_cell.angle_alpha   90.00
_cell.angle_beta   90.00
_cell.angle_gamma   90.00
#
_symmetry.space_group_name_H-M   'P 1'
#
loop_
_entity.id
_entity.type
_entity.pdbx_description
1 polymer ?
#
loop_
_entity_poly.entity_id
_entity_poly.type
_entity_poly.pdbx_seq_one_letter_code
_entity_poly.pdbx_strand_id
1 'polypeptide(L)'
;MEIKEGLSARQEGEIPEEEKEEKKERGLDWFSGNVKDCAEFLAVCWAFLMLAIFPVYVIDRYQDIGAYKFSFFSGVSTLFLVPGAALGILYVILRRVSRREKGLSLSWLDAGVLAYLLCNIISFFGSDFKEDAWAGVGGWNMGLRSQLLMIAAYFLMSRFFPLRRKKLILAGAMLGSGAAFAVGVLHRFSIDPFGFYQGLDADTRLRFLSTIGQATWYSSFVCTVLPIGLCVFYVSGKTKARVLSGLYCVLGFMTLVTQNSDSAFAALAALLFGLFLASCVSPKRMERFLEVVILCAASFKSIG
;
A
#
# COMPACT_ATOMS: atom_id res chain seq x y z
N MET A 1 25.57 -67.21 50.61
CA MET A 1 26.54 -66.43 49.83
C MET A 1 26.14 -66.58 48.37
N GLU A 2 25.33 -65.66 47.86
CA GLU A 2 25.28 -65.37 46.43
C GLU A 2 24.54 -64.04 46.22
N ILE A 3 25.30 -63.11 45.67
CA ILE A 3 24.92 -61.76 45.28
C ILE A 3 24.21 -61.92 43.93
N LYS A 4 22.99 -61.40 43.78
CA LYS A 4 22.44 -61.12 42.45
C LYS A 4 22.09 -59.65 42.32
N GLU A 5 22.83 -59.06 41.39
CA GLU A 5 22.90 -57.68 40.95
C GLU A 5 21.54 -57.07 40.66
N GLY A 6 21.25 -55.96 41.33
CA GLY A 6 20.28 -54.98 40.84
C GLY A 6 20.94 -54.15 39.74
N LEU A 7 20.75 -54.55 38.48
CA LEU A 7 21.04 -53.72 37.31
C LEU A 7 19.73 -53.08 36.82
N SER A 8 19.57 -51.82 37.22
CA SER A 8 19.08 -50.68 36.44
C SER A 8 18.26 -51.04 35.20
N ALA A 9 16.94 -50.87 35.22
CA ALA A 9 16.29 -49.62 34.84
C ALA A 9 16.76 -49.05 33.47
N ARG A 10 15.95 -49.29 32.44
CA ARG A 10 15.44 -48.28 31.50
C ARG A 10 14.29 -48.91 30.72
N GLN A 11 13.08 -48.87 31.30
CA GLN A 11 11.88 -48.88 30.47
C GLN A 11 11.86 -47.51 29.78
N GLU A 12 12.02 -47.51 28.45
CA GLU A 12 11.63 -46.37 27.62
C GLU A 12 10.13 -46.16 27.85
N GLY A 13 9.79 -45.23 28.75
CA GLY A 13 8.41 -44.90 29.04
C GLY A 13 7.75 -44.37 27.77
N GLU A 14 6.77 -45.10 27.25
CA GLU A 14 5.90 -44.60 26.21
C GLU A 14 5.24 -43.32 26.70
N ILE A 15 5.52 -42.21 26.02
CA ILE A 15 4.88 -40.92 26.28
C ILE A 15 3.36 -41.12 26.14
N PRO A 16 2.55 -40.73 27.15
CA PRO A 16 1.09 -40.84 27.10
C PRO A 16 0.53 -40.21 25.83
N GLU A 17 -0.52 -40.80 25.23
CA GLU A 17 -1.11 -40.29 23.97
C GLU A 17 -1.54 -38.82 24.06
N GLU A 18 -2.08 -38.41 25.21
CA GLU A 18 -2.43 -37.00 25.47
C GLU A 18 -1.22 -36.05 25.39
N GLU A 19 -0.06 -36.47 25.92
CA GLU A 19 1.17 -35.66 25.88
C GLU A 19 1.79 -35.62 24.47
N LYS A 20 1.54 -36.66 23.65
CA LYS A 20 1.90 -36.68 22.21
C LYS A 20 1.00 -35.73 21.40
N GLU A 21 -0.30 -35.73 21.65
CA GLU A 21 -1.24 -34.80 21.01
C GLU A 21 -0.93 -33.35 21.38
N GLU A 22 -0.68 -33.07 22.67
CA GLU A 22 -0.36 -31.72 23.14
C GLU A 22 0.97 -31.19 22.56
N LYS A 23 2.01 -32.04 22.47
CA LYS A 23 3.28 -31.68 21.79
C LYS A 23 3.07 -31.42 20.30
N LYS A 24 2.24 -32.21 19.63
CA LYS A 24 1.92 -32.04 18.21
C LYS A 24 1.16 -30.74 17.95
N GLU A 25 0.20 -30.39 18.81
CA GLU A 25 -0.51 -29.11 18.74
C GLU A 25 0.43 -27.91 18.97
N ARG A 26 1.30 -27.96 19.99
CA ARG A 26 2.30 -26.91 20.23
C ARG A 26 3.27 -26.73 19.06
N GLY A 27 3.68 -27.82 18.40
CA GLY A 27 4.51 -27.77 17.20
C GLY A 27 3.81 -27.13 16.00
N LEU A 28 2.53 -27.49 15.78
CA LEU A 28 1.71 -26.91 14.71
C LEU A 28 1.48 -25.40 14.92
N ASP A 29 1.29 -24.99 16.18
CA ASP A 29 1.14 -23.58 16.55
C ASP A 29 2.38 -22.77 16.26
N TRP A 30 3.53 -23.26 16.73
CA TRP A 30 4.82 -22.62 16.49
C TRP A 30 5.07 -22.46 14.99
N PHE A 31 4.81 -23.52 14.21
CA PHE A 31 4.96 -23.47 12.75
C PHE A 31 4.00 -22.48 12.09
N SER A 32 2.72 -22.49 12.48
CA SER A 32 1.72 -21.57 11.93
C SER A 32 2.03 -20.11 12.26
N GLY A 33 2.59 -19.84 13.44
CA GLY A 33 3.08 -18.52 13.85
C GLY A 33 4.19 -18.02 12.94
N ASN A 34 5.19 -18.87 12.67
CA ASN A 34 6.28 -18.54 11.75
C ASN A 34 5.80 -18.27 10.32
N VAL A 35 4.86 -19.09 9.81
CA VAL A 35 4.25 -18.88 8.48
C VAL A 35 3.56 -17.52 8.42
N LYS A 36 2.81 -17.17 9.47
CA LYS A 36 2.16 -15.87 9.59
C LYS A 36 3.18 -14.73 9.59
N ASP A 37 4.21 -14.80 10.44
CA ASP A 37 5.22 -13.76 10.57
C ASP A 37 5.97 -13.52 9.25
N CYS A 38 6.26 -14.58 8.49
CA CYS A 38 6.81 -14.48 7.14
C CYS A 38 5.86 -13.76 6.18
N ALA A 39 4.56 -14.10 6.17
CA ALA A 39 3.57 -13.40 5.36
C ALA A 39 3.42 -11.92 5.75
N GLU A 40 3.42 -11.60 7.05
CA GLU A 40 3.42 -10.22 7.56
C GLU A 40 4.65 -9.45 7.06
N PHE A 41 5.84 -10.06 7.14
CA PHE A 41 7.09 -9.46 6.69
C PHE A 41 7.04 -9.11 5.18
N LEU A 42 6.61 -10.05 4.34
CA LEU A 42 6.51 -9.83 2.90
C LEU A 42 5.50 -8.72 2.57
N ALA A 43 4.34 -8.69 3.24
CA ALA A 43 3.34 -7.65 3.06
C ALA A 43 3.87 -6.26 3.45
N VAL A 44 4.61 -6.15 4.56
CA VAL A 44 5.23 -4.90 5.02
C VAL A 44 6.31 -4.43 4.03
N CYS A 45 7.17 -5.32 3.55
CA CYS A 45 8.20 -5.01 2.57
C CYS A 45 7.59 -4.48 1.27
N TRP A 46 6.58 -5.19 0.74
CA TRP A 46 5.84 -4.74 -0.44
C TRP A 46 5.21 -3.37 -0.23
N ALA A 47 4.48 -3.17 0.88
CA ALA A 47 3.82 -1.91 1.17
C ALA A 47 4.82 -0.75 1.31
N PHE A 48 5.96 -0.99 1.96
CA PHE A 48 7.01 0.02 2.08
C PHE A 48 7.59 0.39 0.72
N LEU A 49 7.94 -0.59 -0.12
CA LEU A 49 8.47 -0.35 -1.45
C LEU A 49 7.46 0.39 -2.34
N MET A 50 6.19 -0.01 -2.31
CA MET A 50 5.14 0.62 -3.13
C MET A 50 4.70 1.99 -2.65
N LEU A 51 4.75 2.28 -1.35
CA LEU A 51 4.31 3.57 -0.82
C LEU A 51 5.45 4.57 -0.66
N ALA A 52 6.66 4.13 -0.34
CA ALA A 52 7.80 5.01 -0.09
C ALA A 52 8.73 5.16 -1.30
N ILE A 53 9.01 4.05 -2.00
CA ILE A 53 10.05 4.03 -3.06
C ILE A 53 9.45 4.23 -4.44
N PHE A 54 8.37 3.53 -4.76
CA PHE A 54 7.71 3.62 -6.07
C PHE A 54 7.37 5.06 -6.50
N PRO A 55 6.89 5.97 -5.64
CA PRO A 55 6.61 7.35 -6.06
C PRO A 55 7.84 8.07 -6.62
N VAL A 56 9.03 7.80 -6.06
CA VAL A 56 10.29 8.47 -6.44
C VAL A 56 11.17 7.64 -7.38
N TYR A 57 10.80 6.40 -7.67
CA TYR A 57 11.56 5.51 -8.54
C TYR A 57 11.59 6.01 -9.99
N VAL A 58 12.76 6.43 -10.47
CA VAL A 58 13.00 6.94 -11.82
C VAL A 58 14.36 6.42 -12.27
N ILE A 59 14.46 5.86 -13.48
CA ILE A 59 15.73 5.42 -14.08
C ILE A 59 16.17 6.43 -15.13
N ASP A 60 15.39 6.56 -16.20
CA ASP A 60 15.77 7.38 -17.36
C ASP A 60 14.80 8.55 -17.55
N ARG A 61 14.73 9.41 -16.54
CA ARG A 61 13.94 10.67 -16.59
C ARG A 61 12.49 10.38 -16.97
N TYR A 62 11.94 11.04 -17.99
CA TYR A 62 10.61 10.75 -18.52
C TYR A 62 10.58 9.78 -19.71
N GLN A 63 11.75 9.41 -20.26
CA GLN A 63 11.79 8.39 -21.30
C GLN A 63 11.36 7.05 -20.69
N ASP A 64 10.28 6.49 -21.22
CA ASP A 64 9.70 5.22 -20.77
C ASP A 64 9.43 5.10 -19.26
N ILE A 65 9.19 6.24 -18.57
CA ILE A 65 8.93 6.24 -17.12
C ILE A 65 7.77 5.29 -16.76
N GLY A 66 6.73 5.23 -17.58
CA GLY A 66 5.62 4.29 -17.40
C GLY A 66 6.05 2.82 -17.42
N ALA A 67 6.95 2.45 -18.33
CA ALA A 67 7.48 1.08 -18.44
C ALA A 67 8.39 0.72 -17.26
N TYR A 68 9.23 1.66 -16.80
CA TYR A 68 10.06 1.45 -15.61
C TYR A 68 9.22 1.34 -14.33
N LYS A 69 8.21 2.19 -14.15
CA LYS A 69 7.27 2.09 -13.04
C LYS A 69 6.55 0.75 -13.06
N PHE A 70 6.03 0.35 -14.23
CA PHE A 70 5.37 -0.95 -14.35
C PHE A 70 6.33 -2.12 -14.05
N SER A 71 7.55 -2.09 -14.57
CA SER A 71 8.58 -3.10 -14.28
C SER A 71 8.88 -3.21 -12.79
N PHE A 72 9.02 -2.08 -12.09
CA PHE A 72 9.18 -2.05 -10.64
C PHE A 72 7.97 -2.65 -9.93
N PHE A 73 6.77 -2.18 -10.25
CA PHE A 73 5.53 -2.69 -9.65
C PHE A 73 5.40 -4.20 -9.88
N SER A 74 5.56 -4.67 -11.11
CA SER A 74 5.41 -6.08 -11.48
C SER A 74 6.47 -6.96 -10.81
N GLY A 75 7.74 -6.54 -10.82
CA GLY A 75 8.84 -7.26 -10.19
C GLY A 75 8.69 -7.35 -8.68
N VAL A 76 8.50 -6.22 -8.00
CA VAL A 76 8.32 -6.15 -6.54
C VAL A 76 7.05 -6.91 -6.13
N SER A 77 5.93 -6.71 -6.83
CA SER A 77 4.69 -7.41 -6.51
C SER A 77 4.81 -8.92 -6.71
N THR A 78 5.46 -9.38 -7.78
CA THR A 78 5.70 -10.81 -7.99
C THR A 78 6.59 -11.38 -6.88
N LEU A 79 7.67 -10.68 -6.52
CA LEU A 79 8.65 -11.12 -5.52
C LEU A 79 8.06 -11.24 -4.11
N PHE A 80 7.18 -10.32 -3.71
CA PHE A 80 6.65 -10.28 -2.33
C PHE A 80 5.22 -10.83 -2.21
N LEU A 81 4.32 -10.53 -3.14
CA LEU A 81 2.91 -10.90 -3.02
C LEU A 81 2.64 -12.36 -3.38
N VAL A 82 3.35 -12.95 -4.36
CA VAL A 82 3.14 -14.36 -4.73
C VAL A 82 3.53 -15.31 -3.58
N PRO A 83 4.76 -15.26 -3.03
CA PRO A 83 5.08 -16.07 -1.86
C PRO A 83 4.25 -15.66 -0.64
N GLY A 84 3.95 -14.37 -0.47
CA GLY A 84 3.06 -13.90 0.59
C GLY A 84 1.67 -14.55 0.53
N ALA A 85 1.06 -14.60 -0.65
CA ALA A 85 -0.25 -15.20 -0.87
C ALA A 85 -0.21 -16.71 -0.62
N ALA A 86 0.83 -17.40 -1.09
CA ALA A 86 1.02 -18.83 -0.82
C ALA A 86 1.13 -19.11 0.69
N LEU A 87 1.94 -18.35 1.42
CA LEU A 87 2.07 -18.45 2.88
C LEU A 87 0.77 -18.08 3.60
N GLY A 88 0.06 -17.07 3.11
CA GLY A 88 -1.23 -16.66 3.67
C GLY A 88 -2.29 -17.74 3.53
N ILE A 89 -2.38 -18.40 2.37
CA ILE A 89 -3.26 -19.55 2.14
C ILE A 89 -2.85 -20.72 3.03
N LEU A 90 -1.55 -21.03 3.10
CA LEU A 90 -1.02 -22.08 3.98
C LEU A 90 -1.40 -21.83 5.45
N TYR A 91 -1.23 -20.61 5.94
CA TYR A 91 -1.62 -20.21 7.29
C TYR A 91 -3.11 -20.46 7.56
N VAL A 92 -3.98 -20.10 6.62
CA VAL A 92 -5.42 -20.34 6.72
C VAL A 92 -5.75 -21.83 6.77
N ILE A 93 -5.09 -22.65 5.94
CA ILE A 93 -5.28 -24.10 5.94
C ILE A 93 -4.84 -24.70 7.27
N LEU A 94 -3.64 -24.34 7.75
CA LEU A 94 -3.10 -24.83 9.03
C LEU A 94 -4.04 -24.51 10.20
N ARG A 95 -4.59 -23.29 10.25
CA ARG A 95 -5.57 -22.91 11.29
C ARG A 95 -6.87 -23.69 11.23
N ARG A 96 -7.35 -24.03 10.03
CA ARG A 96 -8.54 -24.88 9.87
C ARG A 96 -8.27 -26.32 10.32
N VAL A 97 -7.12 -26.88 9.97
CA VAL A 97 -6.73 -28.23 10.39
C VAL A 97 -6.58 -28.30 11.92
N SER A 98 -6.05 -27.26 12.54
CA SER A 98 -5.92 -27.17 14.01
C SER A 98 -7.26 -26.99 14.74
N ARG A 99 -8.42 -27.01 14.05
CA ARG A 99 -9.78 -26.83 14.60
C ARG A 99 -9.99 -25.55 15.43
N ARG A 100 -9.11 -24.56 15.29
CA ARG A 100 -9.04 -23.39 16.19
C ARG A 100 -9.96 -22.23 15.84
N GLU A 101 -10.57 -22.20 14.66
CA GLU A 101 -11.49 -21.11 14.28
C GLU A 101 -12.68 -21.57 13.43
N LYS A 102 -13.84 -20.93 13.68
CA LYS A 102 -14.92 -20.79 12.70
C LYS A 102 -14.34 -20.06 11.48
N GLY A 103 -14.60 -20.55 10.26
CA GLY A 103 -13.89 -20.13 9.04
C GLY A 103 -13.80 -18.61 8.80
N LEU A 104 -12.91 -18.18 7.89
CA LEU A 104 -12.71 -16.76 7.54
C LEU A 104 -14.04 -16.02 7.42
N SER A 105 -14.25 -15.03 8.29
CA SER A 105 -15.33 -14.07 8.09
C SER A 105 -15.00 -13.22 6.86
N LEU A 106 -15.85 -13.31 5.84
CA LEU A 106 -15.75 -12.47 4.66
C LEU A 106 -16.55 -11.19 4.92
N SER A 107 -15.89 -10.04 4.80
CA SER A 107 -16.56 -8.74 4.80
C SER A 107 -17.26 -8.50 3.47
N TRP A 108 -18.20 -7.54 3.44
CA TRP A 108 -18.82 -7.09 2.19
C TRP A 108 -17.79 -6.57 1.18
N LEU A 109 -16.69 -5.98 1.66
CA LEU A 109 -15.60 -5.56 0.80
C LEU A 109 -14.88 -6.74 0.15
N ASP A 110 -14.69 -7.83 0.89
CA ASP A 110 -14.10 -9.06 0.35
C ASP A 110 -14.98 -9.68 -0.72
N ALA A 111 -16.30 -9.69 -0.49
CA ALA A 111 -17.26 -10.14 -1.50
C ALA A 111 -17.15 -9.27 -2.77
N GLY A 112 -17.00 -7.95 -2.62
CA GLY A 112 -16.76 -7.03 -3.74
C GLY A 112 -15.46 -7.32 -4.50
N VAL A 113 -14.34 -7.55 -3.78
CA VAL A 113 -13.05 -7.90 -4.40
C VAL A 113 -13.08 -9.26 -5.09
N LEU A 114 -13.79 -10.25 -4.52
CA LEU A 114 -13.99 -11.56 -5.16
C LEU A 114 -14.90 -11.48 -6.39
N ALA A 115 -15.95 -10.64 -6.34
CA ALA A 115 -16.78 -10.37 -7.51
C ALA A 115 -15.96 -9.68 -8.61
N TYR A 116 -15.11 -8.71 -8.24
CA TYR A 116 -14.16 -8.08 -9.16
C TYR A 116 -13.20 -9.10 -9.78
N LEU A 117 -12.64 -10.02 -8.98
CA LEU A 117 -11.82 -11.12 -9.48
C LEU A 117 -12.57 -11.97 -10.51
N LEU A 118 -13.82 -12.35 -10.20
CA LEU A 118 -14.66 -13.13 -11.11
C LEU A 118 -14.90 -12.38 -12.43
N CYS A 119 -15.20 -11.08 -12.37
CA CYS A 119 -15.35 -10.25 -13.58
C CYS A 119 -14.06 -10.22 -14.42
N ASN A 120 -12.89 -10.10 -13.80
CA ASN A 120 -11.61 -10.12 -14.52
C ASN A 120 -11.36 -11.48 -15.19
N ILE A 121 -11.67 -12.59 -14.51
CA ILE A 121 -11.53 -13.94 -15.06
C ILE A 121 -12.48 -14.13 -16.25
N ILE A 122 -13.75 -13.72 -16.11
CA ILE A 122 -14.72 -13.78 -17.21
C ILE A 122 -14.25 -12.93 -18.40
N SER A 123 -13.80 -11.70 -18.13
CA SER A 123 -13.28 -10.80 -19.18
C SER A 123 -12.07 -11.39 -19.90
N PHE A 124 -11.16 -12.06 -19.17
CA PHE A 124 -10.01 -12.73 -19.78
C PHE A 124 -10.44 -13.88 -20.69
N PHE A 125 -11.37 -14.73 -20.24
CA PHE A 125 -11.87 -15.85 -21.06
C PHE A 125 -12.71 -15.38 -22.26
N GLY A 126 -13.42 -14.26 -22.13
CA GLY A 126 -14.19 -13.64 -23.22
C GLY A 126 -13.36 -12.81 -24.21
N SER A 127 -12.09 -12.51 -23.93
CA SER A 127 -11.24 -11.74 -24.86
C SER A 127 -10.69 -12.60 -26.00
N ASP A 128 -10.77 -12.10 -27.23
CA ASP A 128 -10.09 -12.69 -28.39
C ASP A 128 -8.56 -12.43 -28.35
N PHE A 129 -8.12 -11.38 -27.67
CA PHE A 129 -6.71 -10.99 -27.53
C PHE A 129 -6.15 -11.50 -26.20
N LYS A 130 -5.75 -12.78 -26.13
CA LYS A 130 -5.30 -13.41 -24.87
C LYS A 130 -4.03 -12.81 -24.30
N GLU A 131 -3.06 -12.48 -25.15
CA GLU A 131 -1.79 -11.87 -24.71
C GLU A 131 -2.03 -10.50 -24.06
N ASP A 132 -2.77 -9.62 -24.73
CA ASP A 132 -3.14 -8.30 -24.19
C ASP A 132 -4.06 -8.41 -22.98
N ALA A 133 -4.97 -9.40 -22.95
CA ALA A 133 -5.81 -9.63 -21.79
C ALA A 133 -5.01 -10.12 -20.56
N TRP A 134 -3.90 -10.84 -20.78
CA TRP A 134 -3.03 -11.30 -19.70
C TRP A 134 -2.07 -10.21 -19.22
N ALA A 135 -1.31 -9.61 -20.14
CA ALA A 135 -0.24 -8.66 -19.84
C ALA A 135 -0.72 -7.20 -19.74
N GLY A 136 -1.78 -6.87 -20.48
CA GLY A 136 -2.25 -5.51 -20.70
C GLY A 136 -1.67 -4.92 -21.98
N VAL A 137 -2.44 -4.05 -22.63
CA VAL A 137 -1.99 -3.31 -23.81
C VAL A 137 -0.75 -2.47 -23.49
N GLY A 138 0.16 -2.37 -24.45
CA GLY A 138 1.39 -1.59 -24.35
C GLY A 138 1.15 -0.16 -23.83
N GLY A 139 1.97 0.27 -22.88
CA GLY A 139 1.86 1.57 -22.21
C GLY A 139 0.90 1.58 -21.01
N TRP A 140 -0.07 0.66 -20.94
CA TRP A 140 -1.01 0.55 -19.82
C TRP A 140 -0.66 -0.61 -18.88
N ASN A 141 -0.30 -1.78 -19.42
CA ASN A 141 0.11 -2.96 -18.66
C ASN A 141 -0.88 -3.41 -17.56
N MET A 142 -2.18 -3.19 -17.77
CA MET A 142 -3.26 -3.48 -16.81
C MET A 142 -4.05 -4.76 -17.15
N GLY A 143 -3.37 -5.79 -17.65
CA GLY A 143 -4.00 -7.10 -17.90
C GLY A 143 -4.30 -7.90 -16.62
N LEU A 144 -4.87 -9.09 -16.78
CA LEU A 144 -5.28 -9.98 -15.69
C LEU A 144 -4.16 -10.20 -14.66
N ARG A 145 -2.90 -10.33 -15.10
CA ARG A 145 -1.76 -10.49 -14.18
C ARG A 145 -1.66 -9.34 -13.17
N SER A 146 -1.76 -8.09 -13.64
CA SER A 146 -1.69 -6.90 -12.79
C SER A 146 -2.88 -6.85 -11.81
N GLN A 147 -4.06 -7.25 -12.28
CA GLN A 147 -5.26 -7.32 -11.45
C GLN A 147 -5.15 -8.37 -10.35
N LEU A 148 -4.62 -9.56 -10.66
CA LEU A 148 -4.34 -10.60 -9.68
C LEU A 148 -3.35 -10.14 -8.60
N LEU A 149 -2.31 -9.40 -8.99
CA LEU A 149 -1.35 -8.82 -8.04
C LEU A 149 -2.01 -7.78 -7.13
N MET A 150 -2.87 -6.91 -7.65
CA MET A 150 -3.61 -5.92 -6.85
C MET A 150 -4.60 -6.59 -5.87
N ILE A 151 -5.28 -7.66 -6.31
CA ILE A 151 -6.18 -8.46 -5.47
C ILE A 151 -5.38 -9.18 -4.37
N ALA A 152 -4.22 -9.75 -4.71
CA ALA A 152 -3.33 -10.36 -3.73
C ALA A 152 -2.84 -9.34 -2.70
N ALA A 153 -2.45 -8.13 -3.13
CA ALA A 153 -2.09 -7.04 -2.25
C ALA A 153 -3.23 -6.71 -1.28
N TYR A 154 -4.47 -6.60 -1.77
CA TYR A 154 -5.63 -6.35 -0.91
C TYR A 154 -5.78 -7.40 0.20
N PHE A 155 -5.78 -8.70 -0.15
CA PHE A 155 -5.94 -9.78 0.84
C PHE A 155 -4.77 -9.84 1.81
N LEU A 156 -3.54 -9.69 1.33
CA LEU A 156 -2.35 -9.70 2.20
C LEU A 156 -2.36 -8.53 3.18
N MET A 157 -2.67 -7.32 2.70
CA MET A 157 -2.71 -6.14 3.57
C MET A 157 -3.86 -6.21 4.58
N SER A 158 -5.03 -6.69 4.17
CA SER A 158 -6.18 -6.78 5.08
C SER A 158 -6.03 -7.86 6.17
N ARG A 159 -5.27 -8.94 5.92
CA ARG A 159 -5.14 -10.07 6.86
C ARG A 159 -3.82 -10.06 7.64
N PHE A 160 -2.74 -9.60 7.02
CA PHE A 160 -1.38 -9.74 7.54
C PHE A 160 -0.67 -8.41 7.77
N PHE A 161 -1.31 -7.25 7.58
CA PHE A 161 -0.64 -5.99 7.89
C PHE A 161 -0.53 -5.77 9.41
N PRO A 162 0.69 -5.69 9.97
CA PRO A 162 0.87 -5.55 11.40
C PRO A 162 0.74 -4.07 11.82
N LEU A 163 -0.25 -3.76 12.67
CA LEU A 163 -0.49 -2.40 13.17
C LEU A 163 0.75 -1.77 13.83
N ARG A 164 1.65 -2.57 14.42
CA ARG A 164 2.94 -2.11 14.97
C ARG A 164 3.84 -1.42 13.94
N ARG A 165 3.72 -1.75 12.65
CA ARG A 165 4.51 -1.14 11.55
C ARG A 165 3.80 0.04 10.88
N LYS A 166 2.54 0.35 11.24
CA LYS A 166 1.75 1.44 10.64
C LYS A 166 2.49 2.77 10.59
N LYS A 167 3.19 3.15 11.67
CA LYS A 167 3.92 4.42 11.73
C LYS A 167 5.07 4.49 10.72
N LEU A 168 5.81 3.40 10.55
CA LEU A 168 6.91 3.30 9.59
C LEU A 168 6.38 3.44 8.16
N ILE A 169 5.33 2.69 7.84
CA ILE A 169 4.71 2.70 6.51
C ILE A 169 4.13 4.08 6.19
N LEU A 170 3.43 4.69 7.14
CA LEU A 170 2.88 6.03 6.98
C LEU A 170 3.97 7.10 6.79
N ALA A 171 5.05 7.03 7.58
CA ALA A 171 6.18 7.95 7.42
C ALA A 171 6.86 7.75 6.07
N GLY A 172 7.11 6.51 5.65
CA GLY A 172 7.66 6.19 4.33
C GLY A 172 6.76 6.69 3.20
N ALA A 173 5.45 6.46 3.29
CA ALA A 173 4.46 6.93 2.32
C ALA A 173 4.51 8.45 2.17
N MET A 174 4.47 9.19 3.29
CA MET A 174 4.52 10.66 3.28
C MET A 174 5.87 11.20 2.79
N LEU A 175 6.98 10.52 3.05
CA LEU A 175 8.29 10.91 2.53
C LEU A 175 8.38 10.69 1.01
N GLY A 176 7.95 9.52 0.52
CA GLY A 176 7.94 9.20 -0.90
C GLY A 176 7.02 10.12 -1.70
N SER A 177 5.77 10.29 -1.26
CA SER A 177 4.85 11.21 -1.92
C SER A 177 5.24 12.68 -1.72
N GLY A 178 5.75 13.06 -0.55
CA GLY A 178 6.21 14.43 -0.30
C GLY A 178 7.39 14.84 -1.18
N ALA A 179 8.33 13.92 -1.44
CA ALA A 179 9.40 14.13 -2.41
C ALA A 179 8.84 14.29 -3.84
N ALA A 180 7.90 13.44 -4.24
CA ALA A 180 7.22 13.59 -5.52
C ALA A 180 6.48 14.96 -5.61
N PHE A 181 5.81 15.40 -4.55
CA PHE A 181 5.15 16.70 -4.49
C PHE A 181 6.12 17.86 -4.68
N ALA A 182 7.27 17.82 -3.99
CA ALA A 182 8.30 18.84 -4.11
C ALA A 182 8.82 18.93 -5.56
N VAL A 183 9.12 17.79 -6.20
CA VAL A 183 9.53 17.77 -7.62
C VAL A 183 8.42 18.31 -8.52
N GLY A 184 7.15 17.96 -8.25
CA GLY A 184 6.00 18.46 -9.01
C GLY A 184 5.86 19.99 -8.94
N VAL A 185 6.03 20.56 -7.74
CA VAL A 185 6.04 22.03 -7.56
C VAL A 185 7.19 22.66 -8.34
N LEU A 186 8.41 22.14 -8.20
CA LEU A 186 9.58 22.67 -8.92
C LEU A 186 9.40 22.65 -10.44
N HIS A 187 8.89 21.53 -10.99
CA HIS A 187 8.64 21.39 -12.41
C HIS A 187 7.62 22.41 -12.92
N ARG A 188 6.61 22.80 -12.11
CA ARG A 188 5.67 23.86 -12.52
C ARG A 188 6.36 25.20 -12.74
N PHE A 189 7.38 25.51 -11.94
CA PHE A 189 8.18 26.73 -12.10
C PHE A 189 9.33 26.58 -13.09
N SER A 190 9.30 25.53 -13.94
CA SER A 190 10.38 25.23 -14.89
C SER A 190 11.74 24.99 -14.24
N ILE A 191 11.75 24.58 -12.96
CA ILE A 191 12.96 24.20 -12.23
C ILE A 191 13.07 22.67 -12.32
N ASP A 192 14.06 22.20 -13.06
CA ASP A 192 14.31 20.78 -13.30
C ASP A 192 15.71 20.38 -12.80
N PRO A 193 15.85 20.08 -11.49
CA PRO A 193 17.15 19.81 -10.89
C PRO A 193 17.79 18.49 -11.34
N PHE A 194 17.00 17.57 -11.92
CA PHE A 194 17.46 16.24 -12.32
C PHE A 194 17.49 16.05 -13.86
N GLY A 195 17.14 17.07 -14.62
CA GLY A 195 17.14 17.05 -16.08
C GLY A 195 16.06 16.15 -16.67
N PHE A 196 14.92 15.98 -16.01
CA PHE A 196 13.76 15.20 -16.47
C PHE A 196 13.33 15.56 -17.90
N TYR A 197 13.38 16.84 -18.26
CA TYR A 197 12.86 17.36 -19.52
C TYR A 197 13.90 17.42 -20.66
N GLN A 198 15.15 16.99 -20.41
CA GLN A 198 16.19 17.00 -21.43
C GLN A 198 15.86 16.02 -22.57
N GLY A 199 15.93 16.50 -23.81
CA GLY A 199 15.68 15.69 -25.00
C GLY A 199 14.20 15.39 -25.29
N LEU A 200 13.26 16.05 -24.59
CA LEU A 200 11.83 15.92 -24.84
C LEU A 200 11.28 17.07 -25.68
N ASP A 201 10.28 16.78 -26.49
CA ASP A 201 9.51 17.77 -27.25
C ASP A 201 8.63 18.63 -26.33
N ALA A 202 8.20 19.78 -26.82
CA ALA A 202 7.44 20.75 -26.04
C ALA A 202 6.09 20.20 -25.53
N ASP A 203 5.43 19.32 -26.27
CA ASP A 203 4.13 18.75 -25.88
C ASP A 203 4.29 17.76 -24.72
N THR A 204 5.29 16.87 -24.80
CA THR A 204 5.61 15.95 -23.69
C THR A 204 6.00 16.71 -22.42
N ARG A 205 6.74 17.83 -22.55
CA ARG A 205 7.12 18.67 -21.40
C ARG A 205 5.92 19.28 -20.69
N LEU A 206 4.84 19.58 -21.41
CA LEU A 206 3.60 20.14 -20.83
C LEU A 206 2.72 19.08 -20.16
N ARG A 207 2.81 17.81 -20.61
CA ARG A 207 1.98 16.70 -20.12
C ARG A 207 2.59 15.96 -18.95
N PHE A 208 3.89 16.10 -18.70
CA PHE A 208 4.61 15.37 -17.66
C PHE A 208 4.99 16.27 -16.49
N LEU A 209 4.82 15.74 -15.27
CA LEU A 209 5.05 16.44 -14.02
C LEU A 209 5.56 15.47 -12.94
N SER A 210 6.37 15.99 -12.01
CA SER A 210 6.88 15.22 -10.86
C SER A 210 7.67 13.96 -11.27
N THR A 211 7.95 13.07 -10.32
CA THR A 211 8.55 11.73 -10.53
C THR A 211 7.51 10.67 -10.93
N ILE A 212 6.26 11.07 -11.16
CA ILE A 212 5.17 10.19 -11.59
C ILE A 212 5.03 10.19 -13.12
N GLY A 213 5.27 11.34 -13.76
CA GLY A 213 5.18 11.48 -15.21
C GLY A 213 3.86 12.10 -15.63
N GLN A 214 3.05 11.37 -16.39
CA GLN A 214 1.86 11.91 -17.04
C GLN A 214 0.89 12.60 -16.04
N ALA A 215 0.35 13.77 -16.41
CA ALA A 215 -0.37 14.67 -15.51
C ALA A 215 -1.66 14.09 -14.89
N THR A 216 -2.41 13.25 -15.61
CA THR A 216 -3.62 12.60 -15.06
C THR A 216 -3.25 11.49 -14.07
N TRP A 217 -2.13 10.79 -14.29
CA TRP A 217 -1.58 9.85 -13.30
C TRP A 217 -1.11 10.59 -12.05
N TYR A 218 -0.41 11.71 -12.24
CA TYR A 218 0.03 12.55 -11.14
C TYR A 218 -1.14 13.10 -10.32
N SER A 219 -2.19 13.60 -10.98
CA SER A 219 -3.41 14.06 -10.33
C SER A 219 -4.06 12.97 -9.49
N SER A 220 -4.23 11.78 -10.06
CA SER A 220 -4.80 10.63 -9.33
C SER A 220 -3.93 10.25 -8.12
N PHE A 221 -2.60 10.31 -8.27
CA PHE A 221 -1.66 10.06 -7.20
C PHE A 221 -1.81 11.08 -6.05
N VAL A 222 -1.77 12.38 -6.35
CA VAL A 222 -1.95 13.46 -5.37
C VAL A 222 -3.28 13.29 -4.62
N CYS A 223 -4.38 13.08 -5.34
CA CYS A 223 -5.71 12.90 -4.77
C CYS A 223 -5.83 11.66 -3.87
N THR A 224 -4.98 10.65 -4.07
CA THR A 224 -4.99 9.42 -3.26
C THR A 224 -4.16 9.56 -1.99
N VAL A 225 -2.97 10.18 -2.08
CA VAL A 225 -1.99 10.19 -0.97
C VAL A 225 -2.03 11.46 -0.12
N LEU A 226 -2.51 12.59 -0.65
CA LEU A 226 -2.68 13.81 0.13
C LEU A 226 -3.69 13.64 1.28
N PRO A 227 -4.88 13.02 1.10
CA PRO A 227 -5.84 12.80 2.17
C PRO A 227 -5.27 12.04 3.38
N ILE A 228 -4.32 11.12 3.14
CA ILE A 228 -3.68 10.34 4.21
C ILE A 228 -2.93 11.29 5.16
N GLY A 229 -2.08 12.17 4.63
CA GLY A 229 -1.36 13.15 5.44
C GLY A 229 -2.29 14.18 6.08
N LEU A 230 -3.35 14.57 5.37
CA LEU A 230 -4.35 15.51 5.88
C LEU A 230 -5.12 14.95 7.08
N CYS A 231 -5.52 13.68 7.02
CA CYS A 231 -6.13 12.98 8.15
C CYS A 231 -5.19 12.91 9.36
N VAL A 232 -3.87 12.71 9.15
CA VAL A 232 -2.88 12.75 10.23
C VAL A 232 -2.80 14.14 10.84
N PHE A 233 -2.74 15.18 10.02
CA PHE A 233 -2.73 16.57 10.48
C PHE A 233 -3.98 16.93 11.29
N TYR A 234 -5.16 16.52 10.78
CA TYR A 234 -6.47 16.80 11.37
C TYR A 234 -6.68 16.08 12.70
N VAL A 235 -6.32 14.78 12.80
CA VAL A 235 -6.59 13.96 13.99
C VAL A 235 -5.46 14.03 15.04
N SER A 236 -4.22 14.34 14.65
CA SER A 236 -3.08 14.25 15.56
C SER A 236 -3.14 15.27 16.70
N GLY A 237 -3.08 14.77 17.95
CA GLY A 237 -2.87 15.57 19.15
C GLY A 237 -1.39 15.87 19.45
N LYS A 238 -0.44 15.22 18.77
CA LYS A 238 1.01 15.38 19.02
C LYS A 238 1.57 16.47 18.14
N THR A 239 2.20 17.49 18.75
CA THR A 239 2.77 18.65 18.05
C THR A 239 3.73 18.26 16.93
N LYS A 240 4.71 17.38 17.21
CA LYS A 240 5.69 16.95 16.19
C LYS A 240 5.01 16.29 14.97
N ALA A 241 4.11 15.34 15.20
CA ALA A 241 3.42 14.64 14.11
C ALA A 241 2.52 15.59 13.31
N ARG A 242 1.92 16.57 13.98
CA ARG A 242 1.06 17.58 13.36
C ARG A 242 1.86 18.61 12.54
N VAL A 243 3.02 19.06 13.03
CA VAL A 243 3.90 19.94 12.25
C VAL A 243 4.40 19.23 10.98
N LEU A 244 4.88 17.98 11.10
CA LEU A 244 5.38 17.22 9.95
C LEU A 244 4.28 16.93 8.92
N SER A 245 3.09 16.52 9.37
CA SER A 245 1.94 16.32 8.47
C SER A 245 1.40 17.64 7.89
N GLY A 246 1.48 18.75 8.63
CA GLY A 246 1.14 20.07 8.13
C GLY A 246 2.08 20.51 7.00
N LEU A 247 3.40 20.37 7.16
CA LEU A 247 4.37 20.66 6.09
C LEU A 247 4.13 19.79 4.84
N TYR A 248 3.84 18.51 5.05
CA TYR A 248 3.44 17.61 3.97
C TYR A 248 2.16 18.11 3.26
N CYS A 249 1.14 18.53 4.01
CA CYS A 249 -0.10 19.07 3.44
C CYS A 249 0.14 20.38 2.68
N VAL A 250 1.04 21.26 3.15
CA VAL A 250 1.42 22.48 2.41
C VAL A 250 1.97 22.11 1.03
N LEU A 251 2.95 21.21 0.97
CA LEU A 251 3.49 20.72 -0.31
C LEU A 251 2.41 20.06 -1.18
N GLY A 252 1.52 19.28 -0.55
CA GLY A 252 0.39 18.65 -1.22
C GLY A 252 -0.60 19.65 -1.84
N PHE A 253 -0.96 20.70 -1.11
CA PHE A 253 -1.86 21.74 -1.62
C PHE A 253 -1.18 22.60 -2.69
N MET A 254 0.09 22.97 -2.49
CA MET A 254 0.89 23.65 -3.53
C MET A 254 0.89 22.82 -4.82
N THR A 255 1.23 21.53 -4.75
CA THR A 255 1.27 20.72 -5.97
C THR A 255 -0.11 20.53 -6.58
N LEU A 256 -1.17 20.42 -5.77
CA LEU A 256 -2.55 20.23 -6.23
C LEU A 256 -3.06 21.43 -7.03
N VAL A 257 -2.79 22.67 -6.60
CA VAL A 257 -3.22 23.86 -7.35
C VAL A 257 -2.36 24.11 -8.59
N THR A 258 -1.07 23.75 -8.52
CA THR A 258 -0.15 23.96 -9.64
C THR A 258 -0.32 22.96 -10.78
N GLN A 259 -0.95 21.81 -10.54
CA GLN A 259 -1.18 20.83 -11.61
C GLN A 259 -2.39 21.22 -12.46
N ASN A 260 -2.31 20.91 -13.76
CA ASN A 260 -3.31 21.32 -14.74
C ASN A 260 -4.40 20.24 -14.87
N SER A 261 -5.14 19.96 -13.78
CA SER A 261 -6.15 18.90 -13.72
C SER A 261 -7.40 19.31 -12.94
N ASP A 262 -8.52 19.47 -13.63
CA ASP A 262 -9.82 19.82 -13.03
C ASP A 262 -10.31 18.76 -12.04
N SER A 263 -10.01 17.48 -12.32
CA SER A 263 -10.37 16.36 -11.45
C SER A 263 -9.75 16.47 -10.05
N ALA A 264 -8.62 17.17 -9.91
CA ALA A 264 -7.99 17.41 -8.63
C ALA A 264 -8.78 18.39 -7.75
N PHE A 265 -9.35 19.43 -8.34
CA PHE A 265 -10.18 20.39 -7.63
C PHE A 265 -11.50 19.76 -7.18
N ALA A 266 -12.10 18.91 -8.02
CA ALA A 266 -13.27 18.13 -7.62
C ALA A 266 -12.97 17.21 -6.43
N ALA A 267 -11.84 16.50 -6.46
CA ALA A 267 -11.40 15.66 -5.35
C ALA A 267 -11.11 16.47 -4.08
N LEU A 268 -10.49 17.65 -4.20
CA LEU A 268 -10.26 18.55 -3.08
C LEU A 268 -11.58 19.05 -2.47
N ALA A 269 -12.54 19.46 -3.29
CA ALA A 269 -13.85 19.87 -2.82
C ALA A 269 -14.56 18.75 -2.04
N ALA A 270 -14.53 17.52 -2.57
CA ALA A 270 -15.08 16.35 -1.88
C ALA A 270 -14.35 16.06 -0.55
N LEU A 271 -13.02 16.18 -0.52
CA LEU A 271 -12.20 15.99 0.68
C LEU A 271 -12.54 17.03 1.76
N LEU A 272 -12.61 18.31 1.38
CA LEU A 272 -12.96 19.40 2.29
C LEU A 272 -14.40 19.26 2.80
N PHE A 273 -15.34 18.88 1.94
CA PHE A 273 -16.72 18.63 2.33
C PHE A 273 -16.84 17.46 3.31
N GLY A 274 -16.13 16.36 3.05
CA GLY A 274 -16.08 15.22 3.97
C GLY A 274 -15.49 15.59 5.34
N LEU A 275 -14.41 16.37 5.36
CA LEU A 275 -13.82 16.88 6.60
C LEU A 275 -14.76 17.85 7.33
N PHE A 276 -15.47 18.72 6.61
CA PHE A 276 -16.47 19.61 7.18
C PHE A 276 -17.57 18.81 7.90
N LEU A 277 -18.16 17.81 7.23
CA LEU A 277 -19.17 16.94 7.84
C LEU A 277 -18.64 16.22 9.08
N ALA A 278 -17.40 15.70 9.02
CA ALA A 278 -16.75 15.06 10.16
C ALA A 278 -16.46 16.04 11.32
N SER A 279 -16.45 17.34 11.03
CA SER A 279 -16.15 18.42 11.97
C SER A 279 -17.36 18.99 12.69
N CYS A 280 -18.56 18.82 12.11
CA CYS A 280 -19.83 19.24 12.73
C CYS A 280 -20.14 18.56 14.07
N VAL A 281 -19.36 17.56 14.47
CA VAL A 281 -19.53 16.82 15.73
C VAL A 281 -19.05 17.60 16.96
N SER A 282 -18.06 18.49 16.84
CA SER A 282 -17.58 19.27 17.99
C SER A 282 -16.86 20.56 17.60
N PRO A 283 -16.88 21.61 18.46
CA PRO A 283 -16.17 22.86 18.21
C PRO A 283 -14.67 22.66 17.94
N LYS A 284 -14.02 21.79 18.71
CA LYS A 284 -12.61 21.44 18.52
C LYS A 284 -12.33 20.84 17.15
N ARG A 285 -13.23 20.03 16.60
CA ARG A 285 -13.06 19.49 15.25
C ARG A 285 -13.31 20.55 14.17
N MET A 286 -14.27 21.45 14.39
CA MET A 286 -14.47 22.61 13.52
C MET A 286 -13.22 23.50 13.47
N GLU A 287 -12.55 23.74 14.59
CA GLU A 287 -11.24 24.42 14.61
C GLU A 287 -10.21 23.69 13.74
N ARG A 288 -10.12 22.36 13.85
CA ARG A 288 -9.21 21.55 13.01
C ARG A 288 -9.53 21.67 11.52
N PHE A 289 -10.80 21.75 11.16
CA PHE A 289 -11.20 21.97 9.78
C PHE A 289 -10.84 23.37 9.28
N LEU A 290 -11.08 24.40 10.09
CA LEU A 290 -10.69 25.77 9.73
C LEU A 290 -9.18 25.88 9.54
N GLU A 291 -8.38 25.22 10.38
CA GLU A 291 -6.92 25.13 10.19
C GLU A 291 -6.54 24.48 8.84
N VAL A 292 -7.24 23.42 8.43
CA VAL A 292 -7.05 22.78 7.11
C VAL A 292 -7.38 23.76 5.97
N VAL A 293 -8.50 24.47 6.07
CA VAL A 293 -8.91 25.45 5.06
C VAL A 293 -7.91 26.61 4.96
N ILE A 294 -7.45 27.14 6.10
CA ILE A 294 -6.42 28.18 6.16
C ILE A 294 -5.12 27.67 5.53
N LEU A 295 -4.70 26.45 5.87
CA LEU A 295 -3.49 25.85 5.32
C LEU A 295 -3.58 25.69 3.80
N CYS A 296 -4.73 25.23 3.30
CA CYS A 296 -5.00 25.10 1.86
C CYS A 296 -4.93 26.46 1.15
N ALA A 297 -5.68 27.45 1.64
CA ALA A 297 -5.73 28.79 1.05
C ALA A 297 -4.35 29.48 1.08
N ALA A 298 -3.63 29.38 2.19
CA ALA A 298 -2.28 29.92 2.32
C ALA A 298 -1.30 29.24 1.35
N SER A 299 -1.39 27.91 1.20
CA SER A 299 -0.55 27.16 0.25
C SER A 299 -0.83 27.58 -1.19
N PHE A 300 -2.10 27.76 -1.55
CA PHE A 300 -2.47 28.24 -2.89
C PHE A 300 -1.92 29.64 -3.12
N LYS A 301 -2.14 30.56 -2.16
CA LYS A 301 -1.67 31.94 -2.27
C LYS A 301 -0.14 32.05 -2.36
N SER A 302 0.59 31.13 -1.72
CA SER A 302 2.05 31.14 -1.73
C SER A 302 2.67 30.74 -3.08
N ILE A 303 1.90 30.08 -3.94
CA ILE A 303 2.39 29.51 -5.21
C ILE A 303 1.77 30.20 -6.44
N GLY A 304 0.86 31.17 -6.25
CA GLY A 304 0.23 32.00 -7.29
C GLY A 304 -1.20 32.38 -6.96
#